data_AF-A0A950SG36-F1
#
_entry.id   AF-A0A950SG36-F1
#
_cell.length_a   1.000
_cell.length_b   1.000
_cell.length_c   1.000
_cell.angle_alpha   90.00
_cell.angle_beta   90.00
_cell.angle_gamma   90.00
#
_symmetry.space_group_name_H-M   'P 1'
#
loop_
_entity.id
_entity.type
_entity.pdbx_description
1 polymer ?
#
loop_
_entity_poly.entity_id
_entity_poly.type
_entity_poly.pdbx_seq_one_letter_code
_entity_poly.pdbx_strand_id
1 'polypeptide(L)'
;MPRLTDEPALSFWIRYVEREGALVEDQGDHALVLLPDALRQDSGLPEEATITANPDVAREDGATLLIAGHPEVERAAAAVLADGDTGYGYLPWPASRPPTRSTLEARARELVSVEHGRIDAAGEPIAAYLPLLRVGAMVSYTASLALRFHEQEEVWVDARSGMALSERLVSAVRGRALLPVPDGARRRLEADLTAAIPAAHRQLEERALRRESSLASHARRALDTELARANAYYASALESIGRRRANAAPHRVRLLDAQAEATRAERDRRCREIEEEHRPRHELRPFRLRLEHLPAFVLPAEVRRGSRRFGFELTWVPAAGEFAPVRCPACDAPEPLVATRERLGCHACTAPSGSAPRAGVAAPSKSSRSSMSTRGSTSSEAGADHESLGRRRHAHAVPARRVPDEPRARPNRSQFTGSPSANARLPSRRSSPAQVNRTGNKLAFALWDCVANGGRWPRQKTVRDSPLRALYRLYGRAGPLYAIGVPPGGYVEEMAASTFPSLRGAPELTVGNVKASGHVYPYAMFWWIAAGKPVVGEIMPAPHPLALPPLDG
;
A
#
# COMPACT_ATOMS: atom_id res chain seq x y z
N MET A 1 -19.34 12.05 -28.59
CA MET A 1 -19.05 12.79 -27.36
C MET A 1 -19.07 11.82 -26.18
N PRO A 2 -18.25 12.03 -25.13
CA PRO A 2 -18.53 11.45 -23.82
C PRO A 2 -19.92 11.92 -23.37
N ARG A 3 -20.63 11.11 -22.59
CA ARG A 3 -21.88 11.53 -21.92
C ARG A 3 -21.53 12.30 -20.65
N LEU A 4 -22.46 13.10 -20.12
CA LEU A 4 -22.33 13.73 -18.79
C LEU A 4 -21.94 12.74 -17.68
N THR A 5 -22.39 11.49 -17.79
CA THR A 5 -22.05 10.39 -16.88
C THR A 5 -20.58 9.98 -16.88
N ASP A 6 -19.79 10.41 -17.87
CA ASP A 6 -18.39 10.04 -18.02
C ASP A 6 -17.43 10.98 -17.27
N GLU A 7 -17.88 12.20 -16.89
CA GLU A 7 -17.10 13.11 -16.05
C GLU A 7 -17.37 12.85 -14.55
N PRO A 8 -16.38 12.42 -13.75
CA PRO A 8 -16.63 12.01 -12.36
C PRO A 8 -17.15 13.11 -11.45
N ALA A 9 -16.66 14.35 -11.59
CA ALA A 9 -17.04 15.46 -10.72
C ALA A 9 -18.51 15.86 -10.92
N LEU A 10 -18.94 15.95 -12.19
CA LEU A 10 -20.31 16.28 -12.55
C LEU A 10 -21.27 15.13 -12.25
N SER A 11 -20.90 13.89 -12.56
CA SER A 11 -21.73 12.73 -12.19
C SER A 11 -21.88 12.56 -10.68
N PHE A 12 -20.87 12.92 -9.88
CA PHE A 12 -20.98 12.99 -8.42
C PHE A 12 -21.96 14.09 -7.98
N TRP A 13 -21.81 15.31 -8.50
CA TRP A 13 -22.64 16.45 -8.10
C TRP A 13 -24.11 16.26 -8.47
N ILE A 14 -24.39 15.74 -9.68
CA ILE A 14 -25.75 15.38 -10.13
C ILE A 14 -26.40 14.41 -9.13
N ARG A 15 -25.73 13.30 -8.80
CA ARG A 15 -26.26 12.31 -7.85
C ARG A 15 -26.45 12.85 -6.44
N TYR A 16 -25.62 13.82 -6.04
CA TYR A 16 -25.80 14.53 -4.78
C TYR A 16 -27.09 15.37 -4.82
N VAL A 17 -27.29 16.24 -5.82
CA VAL A 17 -28.49 17.08 -5.86
C VAL A 17 -29.77 16.26 -6.08
N GLU A 18 -29.74 15.18 -6.87
CA GLU A 18 -30.85 14.22 -6.98
C GLU A 18 -31.21 13.60 -5.62
N ARG A 19 -30.21 13.23 -4.81
CA ARG A 19 -30.40 12.68 -3.44
C ARG A 19 -31.07 13.70 -2.52
N GLU A 20 -30.70 14.97 -2.64
CA GLU A 20 -31.29 16.09 -1.89
C GLU A 20 -32.63 16.60 -2.49
N GLY A 21 -33.16 15.94 -3.53
CA GLY A 21 -34.49 16.19 -4.07
C GLY A 21 -34.56 17.14 -5.28
N ALA A 22 -33.44 17.46 -5.93
CA ALA A 22 -33.43 18.16 -7.22
C ALA A 22 -33.97 17.28 -8.36
N LEU A 23 -34.60 17.92 -9.33
CA LEU A 23 -34.97 17.27 -10.59
C LEU A 23 -33.85 17.50 -11.60
N VAL A 24 -33.43 16.44 -12.30
CA VAL A 24 -32.35 16.49 -13.29
C VAL A 24 -32.82 15.87 -14.61
N GLU A 25 -32.57 16.59 -15.71
CA GLU A 25 -32.80 16.10 -17.08
C GLU A 25 -31.47 16.09 -17.85
N ASP A 26 -31.02 14.90 -18.26
CA ASP A 26 -29.77 14.68 -19.02
C ASP A 26 -30.02 14.88 -20.53
N GLN A 27 -29.48 15.97 -21.11
CA GLN A 27 -29.52 16.26 -22.55
C GLN A 27 -28.28 15.74 -23.30
N GLY A 28 -27.40 15.00 -22.63
CA GLY A 28 -26.25 14.30 -23.20
C GLY A 28 -24.90 15.00 -23.02
N ASP A 29 -24.82 16.30 -23.32
CA ASP A 29 -23.62 17.15 -23.14
C ASP A 29 -23.81 18.29 -22.12
N HIS A 30 -25.06 18.56 -21.72
CA HIS A 30 -25.45 19.40 -20.58
C HIS A 30 -26.67 18.77 -19.87
N ALA A 31 -26.83 19.07 -18.58
CA ALA A 31 -28.01 18.69 -17.82
C ALA A 31 -28.78 19.95 -17.42
N LEU A 32 -30.11 19.89 -17.47
CA LEU A 32 -30.98 20.87 -16.83
C LEU A 32 -31.24 20.39 -15.40
N VAL A 33 -31.07 21.27 -14.42
CA VAL A 33 -31.27 20.96 -13.01
C VAL A 33 -32.18 21.99 -12.37
N LEU A 34 -33.25 21.51 -11.72
CA LEU A 34 -34.14 22.30 -10.89
C LEU A 34 -33.83 22.01 -9.42
N LEU A 35 -33.22 22.98 -8.73
CA LEU A 35 -32.78 22.89 -7.34
C LEU A 35 -33.94 23.21 -6.37
N PRO A 36 -34.16 22.38 -5.32
CA PRO A 36 -35.13 22.70 -4.28
C PRO A 36 -34.65 23.88 -3.43
N ASP A 37 -35.59 24.59 -2.78
CA ASP A 37 -35.32 25.79 -1.97
C ASP A 37 -34.14 25.63 -0.98
N ALA A 38 -34.01 24.46 -0.35
CA ALA A 38 -32.92 24.17 0.59
C ALA A 38 -31.54 24.18 -0.08
N LEU A 39 -31.39 23.50 -1.22
CA LEU A 39 -30.15 23.54 -1.99
C LEU A 39 -29.89 24.93 -2.57
N ARG A 40 -30.94 25.62 -3.04
CA ARG A 40 -30.82 26.98 -3.60
C ARG A 40 -30.30 27.99 -2.56
N GLN A 41 -30.67 27.85 -1.29
CA GLN A 41 -30.19 28.71 -0.19
C GLN A 41 -28.69 28.54 0.10
N ASP A 42 -28.17 27.31 -0.02
CA ASP A 42 -26.77 26.98 0.26
C ASP A 42 -25.87 27.01 -0.99
N SER A 43 -26.44 27.03 -2.20
CA SER A 43 -25.73 27.08 -3.48
C SER A 43 -25.50 28.50 -3.98
N GLY A 44 -24.46 28.70 -4.79
CA GLY A 44 -24.30 29.89 -5.63
C GLY A 44 -25.07 29.82 -6.95
N LEU A 45 -26.00 28.88 -7.11
CA LEU A 45 -26.70 28.59 -8.37
C LEU A 45 -28.16 29.10 -8.36
N PRO A 46 -28.72 29.46 -9.54
CA PRO A 46 -30.14 29.73 -9.67
C PRO A 46 -31.00 28.48 -9.44
N GLU A 47 -32.31 28.68 -9.26
CA GLU A 47 -33.29 27.60 -9.11
C GLU A 47 -33.27 26.63 -10.30
N GLU A 48 -33.27 27.17 -11.50
CA GLU A 48 -33.10 26.41 -12.75
C GLU A 48 -31.71 26.72 -13.31
N ALA A 49 -30.87 25.68 -13.41
CA ALA A 49 -29.49 25.79 -13.88
C ALA A 49 -29.21 24.78 -15.00
N THR A 50 -28.68 25.25 -16.12
CA THR A 50 -28.05 24.38 -17.11
C THR A 50 -26.58 24.18 -16.72
N ILE A 51 -26.14 22.93 -16.60
CA ILE A 51 -24.79 22.56 -16.15
C ILE A 51 -24.09 21.66 -17.16
N THR A 52 -22.77 21.80 -17.29
CA THR A 52 -21.95 20.95 -18.17
C THR A 52 -20.54 20.75 -17.61
N ALA A 53 -19.89 19.68 -18.05
CA ALA A 53 -18.45 19.46 -17.84
C ALA A 53 -17.61 19.96 -19.03
N ASN A 54 -18.24 20.33 -20.14
CA ASN A 54 -17.56 20.71 -21.37
C ASN A 54 -17.29 22.23 -21.41
N PRO A 55 -16.03 22.69 -21.42
CA PRO A 55 -15.69 24.11 -21.47
C PRO A 55 -16.14 24.84 -22.74
N ASP A 56 -16.47 24.11 -23.82
CA ASP A 56 -16.97 24.70 -25.06
C ASP A 56 -18.48 24.96 -24.98
N VAL A 57 -19.29 23.98 -24.53
CA VAL A 57 -20.73 24.15 -24.24
C VAL A 57 -20.96 25.27 -23.21
N ALA A 58 -20.12 25.33 -22.17
CA ALA A 58 -20.20 26.41 -21.17
C ALA A 58 -19.94 27.81 -21.76
N ARG A 59 -19.16 27.91 -22.84
CA ARG A 59 -18.78 29.17 -23.49
C ARG A 59 -19.76 29.58 -24.58
N GLU A 60 -20.29 28.60 -25.31
CA GLU A 60 -21.14 28.81 -26.50
C GLU A 60 -22.62 28.89 -26.12
N ASP A 61 -23.08 28.01 -25.22
CA ASP A 61 -24.49 27.89 -24.81
C ASP A 61 -24.79 28.54 -23.45
N GLY A 62 -23.77 29.11 -22.78
CA GLY A 62 -23.91 29.79 -21.49
C GLY A 62 -24.15 28.86 -20.29
N ALA A 63 -23.97 27.55 -20.47
CA ALA A 63 -24.09 26.56 -19.40
C ALA A 63 -23.04 26.75 -18.29
N THR A 64 -23.40 26.43 -17.05
CA THR A 64 -22.48 26.51 -15.90
C THR A 64 -21.47 25.37 -15.96
N LEU A 65 -20.18 25.71 -16.03
CA LEU A 65 -19.10 24.72 -16.06
C LEU A 65 -18.85 24.14 -14.65
N LEU A 66 -19.31 22.90 -14.43
CA LEU A 66 -19.07 22.14 -13.21
C LEU A 66 -18.00 21.08 -13.44
N ILE A 67 -16.81 21.32 -12.88
CA ILE A 67 -15.64 20.45 -12.93
C ILE A 67 -15.03 20.28 -11.53
N ALA A 68 -14.06 19.39 -11.38
CA ALA A 68 -13.31 19.26 -10.13
C ALA A 68 -12.65 20.60 -9.72
N GLY A 69 -12.80 20.99 -8.46
CA GLY A 69 -12.38 22.30 -7.94
C GLY A 69 -13.41 23.43 -8.10
N HIS A 70 -14.60 23.17 -8.65
CA HIS A 70 -15.69 24.14 -8.62
C HIS A 70 -16.31 24.22 -7.21
N PRO A 71 -16.60 25.41 -6.64
CA PRO A 71 -17.08 25.55 -5.25
C PRO A 71 -18.33 24.73 -4.93
N GLU A 72 -19.26 24.59 -5.87
CA GLU A 72 -20.48 23.77 -5.72
C GLU A 72 -20.16 22.27 -5.58
N VAL A 73 -19.13 21.78 -6.29
CA VAL A 73 -18.66 20.39 -6.19
C VAL A 73 -17.91 20.17 -4.88
N GLU A 74 -17.11 21.15 -4.45
CA GLU A 74 -16.42 21.11 -3.16
C GLU A 74 -17.40 21.16 -1.97
N ARG A 75 -18.45 21.99 -2.03
CA ARG A 75 -19.50 22.05 -1.00
C ARG A 75 -20.28 20.74 -0.92
N ALA A 76 -20.69 20.18 -2.06
CA ALA A 76 -21.34 18.87 -2.13
C ALA A 76 -20.45 17.75 -1.53
N ALA A 77 -19.16 17.74 -1.87
CA ALA A 77 -18.20 16.79 -1.30
C ALA A 77 -18.03 16.98 0.22
N ALA A 78 -17.94 18.23 0.69
CA ALA A 78 -17.82 18.55 2.11
C ALA A 78 -19.08 18.15 2.90
N ALA A 79 -20.27 18.32 2.33
CA ALA A 79 -21.55 17.90 2.90
C ALA A 79 -21.65 16.37 3.02
N VAL A 80 -21.36 15.63 1.94
CA VAL A 80 -21.34 14.15 1.95
C VAL A 80 -20.30 13.60 2.95
N LEU A 81 -19.15 14.25 3.09
CA LEU A 81 -18.13 13.91 4.11
C LEU A 81 -18.50 14.36 5.53
N ALA A 82 -19.50 15.22 5.71
CA ALA A 82 -20.03 15.63 7.02
C ALA A 82 -21.17 14.72 7.50
N ASP A 83 -22.08 14.32 6.59
CA ASP A 83 -23.07 13.26 6.83
C ASP A 83 -22.40 11.94 7.27
N GLY A 84 -21.37 11.55 6.51
CA GLY A 84 -20.68 10.28 6.68
C GLY A 84 -21.42 9.07 6.11
N ASP A 85 -20.63 8.09 5.66
CA ASP A 85 -21.07 6.77 5.22
C ASP A 85 -21.11 5.81 6.41
N THR A 86 -22.17 5.93 7.22
CA THR A 86 -22.46 5.01 8.32
C THR A 86 -23.48 3.96 7.92
N GLY A 87 -23.42 2.76 8.51
CA GLY A 87 -24.48 1.77 8.33
C GLY A 87 -24.10 0.34 8.65
N TYR A 88 -25.03 -0.57 8.36
CA TYR A 88 -24.81 -2.01 8.46
C TYR A 88 -25.34 -2.70 7.20
N GLY A 89 -24.92 -3.94 6.96
CA GLY A 89 -25.44 -4.74 5.87
C GLY A 89 -24.91 -6.16 5.87
N TYR A 90 -25.48 -6.98 4.99
CA TYR A 90 -25.20 -8.41 4.88
C TYR A 90 -24.79 -8.76 3.46
N LEU A 91 -23.73 -9.52 3.29
CA LEU A 91 -23.40 -10.10 1.99
C LEU A 91 -24.37 -11.26 1.70
N PRO A 92 -24.88 -11.39 0.46
CA PRO A 92 -25.75 -12.50 0.08
C PRO A 92 -24.99 -13.81 0.18
N TRP A 93 -25.66 -14.89 0.60
CA TRP A 93 -25.00 -16.19 0.68
C TRP A 93 -24.71 -16.75 -0.72
N PRO A 94 -23.53 -17.36 -0.92
CA PRO A 94 -23.22 -17.98 -2.19
C PRO A 94 -24.10 -19.21 -2.41
N ALA A 95 -24.62 -19.39 -3.62
CA ALA A 95 -25.38 -20.58 -4.01
C ALA A 95 -24.51 -21.87 -4.09
N SER A 96 -23.21 -21.77 -3.82
CA SER A 96 -22.29 -22.91 -3.73
C SER A 96 -22.64 -23.83 -2.56
N ARG A 97 -22.45 -25.14 -2.72
CA ARG A 97 -22.59 -26.11 -1.63
C ARG A 97 -21.66 -25.77 -0.45
N PRO A 98 -22.10 -25.91 0.81
CA PRO A 98 -21.24 -25.78 1.98
C PRO A 98 -20.00 -26.69 1.90
N PRO A 99 -18.84 -26.25 2.42
CA PRO A 99 -17.67 -27.11 2.54
C PRO A 99 -17.89 -28.21 3.59
N THR A 100 -17.38 -29.41 3.35
CA THR A 100 -17.48 -30.51 4.33
C THR A 100 -16.52 -30.31 5.51
N ARG A 101 -16.82 -30.92 6.66
CA ARG A 101 -15.90 -31.03 7.80
C ARG A 101 -14.49 -31.47 7.40
N SER A 102 -14.39 -32.55 6.61
CA SER A 102 -13.09 -33.07 6.14
C SER A 102 -12.32 -32.08 5.28
N THR A 103 -13.00 -31.28 4.46
CA THR A 103 -12.40 -30.23 3.65
C THR A 103 -11.85 -29.11 4.53
N LEU A 104 -12.64 -28.62 5.50
CA LEU A 104 -12.20 -27.55 6.39
C LEU A 104 -11.12 -28.01 7.37
N GLU A 105 -11.15 -29.26 7.83
CA GLU A 105 -10.09 -29.84 8.67
C GLU A 105 -8.75 -29.91 7.91
N ALA A 106 -8.77 -30.34 6.64
CA ALA A 106 -7.58 -30.34 5.80
C ALA A 106 -7.03 -28.92 5.59
N ARG A 107 -7.90 -27.95 5.29
CA ARG A 107 -7.51 -26.53 5.19
C ARG A 107 -7.00 -25.94 6.51
N ALA A 108 -7.57 -26.33 7.64
CA ALA A 108 -7.14 -25.85 8.95
C ALA A 108 -5.69 -26.29 9.24
N ARG A 109 -5.35 -27.54 8.96
CA ARG A 109 -3.97 -28.06 9.08
C ARG A 109 -2.98 -27.43 8.09
N GLU A 110 -3.45 -26.96 6.94
CA GLU A 110 -2.63 -26.30 5.92
C GLU A 110 -2.38 -24.81 6.24
N LEU A 111 -3.38 -24.11 6.76
CA LEU A 111 -3.40 -22.64 6.85
C LEU A 111 -3.22 -22.08 8.26
N VAL A 112 -3.53 -22.87 9.31
CA VAL A 112 -3.44 -22.41 10.71
C VAL A 112 -2.20 -23.02 11.36
N SER A 113 -1.19 -22.18 11.62
CA SER A 113 0.03 -22.61 12.30
C SER A 113 -0.23 -22.89 13.77
N VAL A 114 0.10 -24.11 14.21
CA VAL A 114 0.06 -24.51 15.62
C VAL A 114 1.32 -25.30 15.96
N GLU A 115 2.10 -24.80 16.90
CA GLU A 115 3.30 -25.48 17.36
C GLU A 115 2.98 -26.59 18.37
N HIS A 116 3.70 -27.70 18.26
CA HIS A 116 3.61 -28.87 19.13
C HIS A 116 2.23 -29.55 19.20
N GLY A 117 1.32 -29.26 18.26
CA GLY A 117 -0.01 -29.84 18.21
C GLY A 117 -0.52 -30.06 16.78
N ARG A 118 -1.60 -30.83 16.66
CA ARG A 118 -2.33 -31.07 15.41
C ARG A 118 -3.77 -30.61 15.56
N ILE A 119 -4.29 -29.89 14.58
CA ILE A 119 -5.71 -29.52 14.53
C ILE A 119 -6.51 -30.73 14.00
N ASP A 120 -7.57 -31.11 14.72
CA ASP A 120 -8.63 -32.02 14.29
C ASP A 120 -9.97 -31.28 14.40
N ALA A 121 -10.95 -31.55 13.52
CA ALA A 121 -12.28 -30.97 13.65
C ALA A 121 -13.09 -31.71 14.73
N ALA A 122 -13.72 -30.97 15.65
CA ALA A 122 -14.54 -31.50 16.73
C ALA A 122 -15.99 -31.79 16.30
N GLY A 123 -16.50 -31.04 15.31
CA GLY A 123 -17.89 -31.13 14.85
C GLY A 123 -18.07 -30.69 13.40
N GLU A 124 -19.33 -30.57 12.96
CA GLU A 124 -19.67 -30.11 11.62
C GLU A 124 -19.58 -28.58 11.48
N PRO A 125 -19.33 -28.04 10.28
CA PRO A 125 -19.27 -26.60 10.05
C PRO A 125 -20.65 -25.93 10.18
N ILE A 126 -20.74 -24.92 11.03
CA ILE A 126 -21.98 -24.17 11.32
C ILE A 126 -22.00 -22.89 10.46
N ALA A 127 -23.02 -22.73 9.63
CA ALA A 127 -23.22 -21.53 8.82
C ALA A 127 -23.49 -20.30 9.72
N ALA A 128 -22.67 -19.26 9.58
CA ALA A 128 -22.77 -18.02 10.36
C ALA A 128 -22.39 -16.77 9.54
N TYR A 129 -22.74 -15.60 10.05
CA TYR A 129 -22.29 -14.30 9.57
C TYR A 129 -21.13 -13.80 10.42
N LEU A 130 -19.96 -13.62 9.80
CA LEU A 130 -18.78 -12.96 10.37
C LEU A 130 -18.94 -11.43 10.25
N PRO A 131 -19.01 -10.67 11.36
CA PRO A 131 -19.07 -9.21 11.27
C PRO A 131 -17.67 -8.64 10.99
N LEU A 132 -17.59 -7.74 10.01
CA LEU A 132 -16.39 -7.00 9.64
C LEU A 132 -16.65 -5.50 9.82
N LEU A 133 -15.71 -4.80 10.44
CA LEU A 133 -15.79 -3.37 10.61
C LEU A 133 -14.94 -2.70 9.54
N ARG A 134 -15.60 -1.89 8.71
CA ARG A 134 -14.99 -1.08 7.65
C ARG A 134 -14.97 0.37 8.09
N VAL A 135 -13.77 0.94 8.19
CA VAL A 135 -13.57 2.34 8.59
C VAL A 135 -12.81 3.07 7.50
N GLY A 136 -13.31 4.24 7.10
CA GLY A 136 -12.66 5.12 6.14
C GLY A 136 -12.47 6.52 6.70
N ALA A 137 -11.32 7.12 6.41
CA ALA A 137 -10.97 8.47 6.82
C ALA A 137 -10.33 9.22 5.64
N MET A 138 -10.63 10.52 5.55
CA MET A 138 -9.83 11.44 4.75
C MET A 138 -8.62 11.82 5.59
N VAL A 139 -7.43 11.62 5.05
CA VAL A 139 -6.17 12.00 5.68
C VAL A 139 -5.64 13.24 5.00
N SER A 140 -5.54 14.34 5.75
CA SER A 140 -4.98 15.60 5.28
C SER A 140 -3.51 15.65 5.69
N TYR A 141 -2.57 15.74 4.74
CA TYR A 141 -1.14 15.89 5.05
C TYR A 141 -0.64 17.30 4.80
N THR A 142 0.25 17.77 5.66
CA THR A 142 1.08 18.96 5.43
C THR A 142 2.53 18.59 5.70
N ALA A 143 3.39 18.72 4.69
CA ALA A 143 4.84 18.53 4.81
C ALA A 143 5.65 19.78 4.40
N SER A 144 5.01 20.75 3.75
CA SER A 144 5.44 22.15 3.61
C SER A 144 4.25 23.00 3.16
N LEU A 145 4.41 24.31 2.92
CA LEU A 145 3.37 25.11 2.26
C LEU A 145 3.02 24.60 0.85
N ALA A 146 4.01 24.10 0.11
CA ALA A 146 3.84 23.59 -1.24
C ALA A 146 3.40 22.11 -1.30
N LEU A 147 3.62 21.33 -0.23
CA LEU A 147 3.26 19.92 -0.14
C LEU A 147 2.13 19.71 0.86
N ARG A 148 0.92 20.03 0.39
CA ARG A 148 -0.37 19.76 1.05
C ARG A 148 -1.25 18.95 0.11
N PHE A 149 -1.83 17.87 0.60
CA PHE A 149 -2.84 17.11 -0.14
C PHE A 149 -3.69 16.25 0.80
N HIS A 150 -4.78 15.73 0.27
CA HIS A 150 -5.68 14.81 0.96
C HIS A 150 -5.67 13.46 0.24
N GLU A 151 -5.70 12.36 0.98
CA GLU A 151 -5.94 11.03 0.42
C GLU A 151 -7.00 10.28 1.23
N GLN A 152 -7.66 9.31 0.59
CA GLN A 152 -8.69 8.49 1.24
C GLN A 152 -8.06 7.19 1.74
N GLU A 153 -8.00 6.99 3.06
CA GLU A 153 -7.59 5.73 3.67
C GLU A 153 -8.80 4.88 4.06
N GLU A 154 -8.64 3.55 3.96
CA GLU A 154 -9.69 2.59 4.33
C GLU A 154 -9.08 1.33 4.95
N VAL A 155 -9.53 1.00 6.15
CA VAL A 155 -9.16 -0.21 6.89
C VAL A 155 -10.36 -1.13 7.08
N TRP A 156 -10.08 -2.42 7.15
CA TRP A 156 -11.05 -3.46 7.42
C TRP A 156 -10.51 -4.35 8.53
N VAL A 157 -11.31 -4.56 9.57
CA VAL A 157 -10.95 -5.42 10.70
C VAL A 157 -12.05 -6.44 10.98
N ASP A 158 -11.68 -7.58 11.55
CA ASP A 158 -12.63 -8.54 12.11
C ASP A 158 -13.35 -7.86 13.29
N ALA A 159 -14.66 -7.60 13.19
CA ALA A 159 -15.36 -6.79 14.19
C ALA A 159 -15.50 -7.50 15.54
N ARG A 160 -15.21 -8.80 15.62
CA ARG A 160 -15.21 -9.57 16.88
C ARG A 160 -13.94 -9.35 17.70
N SER A 161 -12.91 -8.77 17.09
CA SER A 161 -11.55 -8.88 17.59
C SER A 161 -10.67 -7.65 17.30
N GLY A 162 -10.94 -6.87 16.25
CA GLY A 162 -10.10 -5.75 15.82
C GLY A 162 -8.85 -6.14 15.02
N MET A 163 -8.64 -7.43 14.69
CA MET A 163 -7.52 -7.82 13.83
C MET A 163 -7.70 -7.32 12.40
N ALA A 164 -6.60 -6.86 11.79
CA ALA A 164 -6.53 -6.59 10.36
C ALA A 164 -6.89 -7.84 9.54
N LEU A 165 -7.67 -7.64 8.48
CA LEU A 165 -8.01 -8.71 7.53
C LEU A 165 -6.92 -8.86 6.47
N SER A 166 -6.83 -10.03 5.84
CA SER A 166 -5.94 -10.20 4.69
C SER A 166 -6.42 -9.39 3.49
N GLU A 167 -5.49 -8.99 2.62
CA GLU A 167 -5.83 -8.30 1.37
C GLU A 167 -6.72 -9.14 0.45
N ARG A 168 -6.63 -10.48 0.52
CA ARG A 168 -7.51 -11.40 -0.23
C ARG A 168 -8.95 -11.30 0.26
N LEU A 169 -9.14 -11.30 1.59
CA LEU A 169 -10.45 -11.17 2.20
C LEU A 169 -11.05 -9.80 1.88
N VAL A 170 -10.29 -8.71 2.08
CA VAL A 170 -10.72 -7.35 1.70
C VAL A 170 -11.11 -7.28 0.22
N SER A 171 -10.30 -7.85 -0.69
CA SER A 171 -10.59 -7.87 -2.12
C SER A 171 -11.83 -8.69 -2.48
N ALA A 172 -12.16 -9.72 -1.72
CA ALA A 172 -13.34 -10.56 -1.97
C ALA A 172 -14.66 -9.86 -1.60
N VAL A 173 -14.63 -8.96 -0.61
CA VAL A 173 -15.80 -8.24 -0.07
C VAL A 173 -15.96 -6.81 -0.59
N ARG A 174 -14.86 -6.12 -0.91
CA ARG A 174 -14.88 -4.72 -1.37
C ARG A 174 -15.74 -4.55 -2.62
N GLY A 175 -16.64 -3.57 -2.60
CA GLY A 175 -17.50 -3.21 -3.73
C GLY A 175 -18.64 -4.18 -4.02
N ARG A 176 -18.88 -5.18 -3.16
CA ARG A 176 -20.04 -6.07 -3.25
C ARG A 176 -21.32 -5.36 -2.81
N ALA A 177 -22.43 -5.68 -3.47
CA ALA A 177 -23.75 -5.24 -3.03
C ALA A 177 -24.12 -5.89 -1.69
N LEU A 178 -24.63 -5.08 -0.76
CA LEU A 178 -25.11 -5.51 0.56
C LEU A 178 -26.63 -5.57 0.57
N LEU A 179 -27.18 -6.60 1.23
CA LEU A 179 -28.57 -6.68 1.62
C LEU A 179 -28.76 -5.91 2.94
N PRO A 180 -29.88 -5.17 3.11
CA PRO A 180 -30.18 -4.48 4.37
C PRO A 180 -30.56 -5.46 5.50
N VAL A 181 -31.04 -6.64 5.14
CA VAL A 181 -31.46 -7.72 6.05
C VAL A 181 -30.69 -9.01 5.76
N PRO A 182 -30.47 -9.89 6.76
CA PRO A 182 -29.79 -11.15 6.53
C PRO A 182 -30.61 -12.06 5.62
N ASP A 183 -29.91 -12.81 4.77
CA ASP A 183 -30.51 -13.91 4.03
C ASP A 183 -30.76 -15.09 5.00
N GLY A 184 -31.99 -15.21 5.48
CA GLY A 184 -32.45 -16.28 6.37
C GLY A 184 -31.94 -16.23 7.82
N ALA A 185 -32.44 -17.16 8.64
CA ALA A 185 -32.20 -17.25 10.09
C ALA A 185 -30.84 -17.88 10.46
N ARG A 186 -29.74 -17.38 9.86
CA ARG A 186 -28.38 -17.90 10.08
C ARG A 186 -27.72 -17.24 11.31
N ARG A 187 -26.87 -17.98 12.05
CA ARG A 187 -26.18 -17.48 13.27
C ARG A 187 -25.41 -16.20 12.92
N ARG A 188 -25.52 -15.16 13.74
CA ARG A 188 -24.58 -14.02 13.70
C ARG A 188 -23.50 -14.25 14.75
N LEU A 189 -22.26 -13.91 14.42
CA LEU A 189 -21.19 -13.86 15.41
C LEU A 189 -21.21 -12.47 16.04
N GLU A 190 -21.09 -12.39 17.36
CA GLU A 190 -21.16 -11.12 18.09
C GLU A 190 -19.94 -10.24 17.78
N ALA A 191 -20.18 -8.96 17.51
CA ALA A 191 -19.12 -7.99 17.28
C ALA A 191 -18.71 -7.32 18.61
N ASP A 192 -17.40 -7.17 18.81
CA ASP A 192 -16.84 -6.32 19.86
C ASP A 192 -16.37 -5.00 19.23
N LEU A 193 -17.30 -4.05 19.12
CA LEU A 193 -16.99 -2.71 18.62
C LEU A 193 -16.06 -1.93 19.56
N THR A 194 -16.00 -2.29 20.86
CA THR A 194 -15.12 -1.63 21.83
C THR A 194 -13.65 -1.99 21.61
N ALA A 195 -13.36 -3.20 21.14
CA ALA A 195 -12.05 -3.60 20.64
C ALA A 195 -11.81 -3.17 19.19
N ALA A 196 -12.80 -3.32 18.30
CA ALA A 196 -12.63 -3.15 16.87
C ALA A 196 -12.45 -1.69 16.42
N ILE A 197 -13.18 -0.73 17.00
CA ILE A 197 -13.07 0.69 16.60
C ILE A 197 -11.68 1.27 16.94
N PRO A 198 -11.14 1.13 18.17
CA PRO A 198 -9.77 1.59 18.48
C PRO A 198 -8.69 0.88 17.66
N ALA A 199 -8.88 -0.41 17.33
CA ALA A 199 -7.94 -1.15 16.50
C ALA A 199 -7.94 -0.67 15.04
N ALA A 200 -9.11 -0.34 14.48
CA ALA A 200 -9.22 0.26 13.15
C ALA A 200 -8.61 1.66 13.11
N HIS A 201 -8.91 2.51 14.11
CA HIS A 201 -8.31 3.84 14.22
C HIS A 201 -6.78 3.78 14.31
N ARG A 202 -6.22 2.89 15.13
CA ARG A 202 -4.77 2.67 15.22
C ARG A 202 -4.15 2.27 13.89
N GLN A 203 -4.82 1.42 13.10
CA GLN A 203 -4.32 1.04 11.76
C GLN A 203 -4.34 2.21 10.77
N LEU A 204 -5.33 3.12 10.85
CA LEU A 204 -5.36 4.35 10.06
C LEU A 204 -4.21 5.29 10.48
N GLU A 205 -4.04 5.52 11.78
CA GLU A 205 -2.95 6.34 12.36
C GLU A 205 -1.58 5.81 11.94
N GLU A 206 -1.33 4.51 12.07
CA GLU A 206 -0.07 3.90 11.65
C GLU A 206 0.20 4.03 10.14
N ARG A 207 -0.85 3.98 9.29
CA ARG A 207 -0.69 4.23 7.85
C ARG A 207 -0.37 5.71 7.58
N ALA A 208 -1.09 6.62 8.23
CA ALA A 208 -0.88 8.04 8.12
C ALA A 208 0.53 8.44 8.58
N LEU A 209 1.01 7.94 9.73
CA LEU A 209 2.38 8.16 10.20
C LEU A 209 3.46 7.61 9.24
N ARG A 210 3.24 6.41 8.65
CA ARG A 210 4.15 5.86 7.62
C ARG A 210 4.16 6.74 6.36
N ARG A 211 3.01 7.25 5.95
CA ARG A 211 2.87 8.15 4.79
C ARG A 211 3.50 9.51 5.07
N GLU A 212 3.20 10.12 6.20
CA GLU A 212 3.78 11.37 6.69
C GLU A 212 5.31 11.29 6.69
N SER A 213 5.89 10.22 7.23
CA SER A 213 7.33 9.96 7.24
C SER A 213 7.93 9.90 5.82
N SER A 214 7.20 9.29 4.88
CA SER A 214 7.58 9.28 3.46
C SER A 214 7.55 10.69 2.86
N LEU A 215 6.50 11.47 3.10
CA LEU A 215 6.36 12.83 2.60
C LEU A 215 7.41 13.78 3.17
N ALA A 216 7.70 13.69 4.48
CA ALA A 216 8.77 14.42 5.13
C ALA A 216 10.14 14.13 4.49
N SER A 217 10.40 12.86 4.13
CA SER A 217 11.62 12.46 3.43
C SER A 217 11.74 13.08 2.03
N HIS A 218 10.60 13.33 1.34
CA HIS A 218 10.59 14.03 0.05
C HIS A 218 10.75 15.54 0.21
N ALA A 219 10.07 16.15 1.19
CA ALA A 219 10.18 17.58 1.51
C ALA A 219 11.57 17.98 2.03
N ARG A 220 12.34 17.02 2.58
CA ARG A 220 13.63 17.29 3.22
C ARG A 220 14.62 18.10 2.38
N ARG A 221 14.69 17.84 1.07
CA ARG A 221 15.58 18.60 0.16
C ARG A 221 15.16 20.06 -0.01
N ALA A 222 13.88 20.38 0.09
CA ALA A 222 13.40 21.77 0.08
C ALA A 222 13.80 22.46 1.39
N LEU A 223 13.50 21.83 2.53
CA LEU A 223 13.91 22.30 3.87
C LEU A 223 15.41 22.58 3.96
N ASP A 224 16.26 21.62 3.59
CA ASP A 224 17.72 21.79 3.65
C ASP A 224 18.20 22.93 2.72
N THR A 225 17.55 23.13 1.56
CA THR A 225 17.85 24.22 0.62
C THR A 225 17.48 25.60 1.18
N GLU A 226 16.33 25.71 1.84
CA GLU A 226 15.88 26.97 2.45
C GLU A 226 16.68 27.33 3.69
N LEU A 227 16.98 26.35 4.55
CA LEU A 227 17.91 26.55 5.67
C LEU A 227 19.30 26.95 5.20
N ALA A 228 19.84 26.34 4.14
CA ALA A 228 21.12 26.75 3.55
C ALA A 228 21.08 28.20 3.04
N ARG A 229 19.99 28.59 2.36
CA ARG A 229 19.79 29.96 1.85
C ARG A 229 19.71 30.99 2.99
N ALA A 230 18.93 30.70 4.03
CA ALA A 230 18.80 31.57 5.20
C ALA A 230 20.15 31.71 5.93
N ASN A 231 20.83 30.59 6.21
CA ASN A 231 22.13 30.61 6.87
C ASN A 231 23.19 31.39 6.07
N ALA A 232 23.24 31.23 4.74
CA ALA A 232 24.17 31.98 3.89
C ALA A 232 23.91 33.49 3.92
N TYR A 233 22.64 33.91 3.90
CA TYR A 233 22.25 35.32 4.03
C TYR A 233 22.72 35.93 5.36
N TYR A 234 22.37 35.30 6.49
CA TYR A 234 22.76 35.83 7.81
C TYR A 234 24.27 35.72 8.06
N ALA A 235 24.97 34.72 7.50
CA ALA A 235 26.43 34.65 7.54
C ALA A 235 27.07 35.87 6.84
N SER A 236 26.63 36.20 5.62
CA SER A 236 27.12 37.37 4.89
C SER A 236 26.83 38.69 5.62
N ALA A 237 25.65 38.81 6.25
CA ALA A 237 25.31 39.95 7.09
C ALA A 237 26.24 40.07 8.31
N LEU A 238 26.54 38.95 9.00
CA LEU A 238 27.46 38.91 10.14
C LEU A 238 28.92 39.22 9.73
N GLU A 239 29.39 38.74 8.57
CA GLU A 239 30.68 39.12 8.00
C GLU A 239 30.76 40.62 7.67
N SER A 240 29.68 41.20 7.15
CA SER A 240 29.58 42.64 6.90
C SER A 240 29.60 43.46 8.21
N ILE A 241 28.95 42.98 9.28
CA ILE A 241 29.06 43.58 10.62
C ILE A 241 30.49 43.44 11.15
N GLY A 242 31.12 42.26 11.05
CA GLY A 242 32.49 42.00 11.48
C GLY A 242 33.54 42.88 10.79
N ARG A 243 33.46 43.03 9.46
CA ARG A 243 34.33 43.93 8.69
C ARG A 243 34.16 45.40 9.07
N ARG A 244 32.92 45.85 9.34
CA ARG A 244 32.65 47.21 9.84
C ARG A 244 33.17 47.40 11.27
N ARG A 245 33.10 46.37 12.11
CA ARG A 245 33.58 46.38 13.50
C ARG A 245 35.10 46.47 13.60
N ALA A 246 35.83 45.74 12.75
CA ALA A 246 37.30 45.73 12.75
C ALA A 246 37.92 47.14 12.54
N ASN A 247 37.21 48.02 11.83
CA ASN A 247 37.65 49.39 11.51
C ASN A 247 36.87 50.46 12.30
N ALA A 248 36.11 50.10 13.34
CA ALA A 248 35.25 51.03 14.06
C ALA A 248 35.93 51.70 15.26
N ALA A 249 35.65 52.99 15.46
CA ALA A 249 36.03 53.69 16.68
C ALA A 249 35.36 53.07 17.94
N PRO A 250 35.97 53.16 19.14
CA PRO A 250 35.54 52.38 20.32
C PRO A 250 34.07 52.51 20.71
N HIS A 251 33.48 53.70 20.56
CA HIS A 251 32.05 53.93 20.84
C HIS A 251 31.12 53.17 19.87
N ARG A 252 31.56 52.93 18.64
CA ARG A 252 30.78 52.28 17.57
C ARG A 252 30.92 50.76 17.56
N VAL A 253 31.97 50.22 18.18
CA VAL A 253 32.16 48.77 18.38
C VAL A 253 30.98 48.17 19.16
N ARG A 254 30.58 48.78 20.29
CA ARG A 254 29.45 48.30 21.12
C ARG A 254 28.12 48.20 20.34
N LEU A 255 27.85 49.17 19.46
CA LEU A 255 26.65 49.17 18.61
C LEU A 255 26.69 48.04 17.58
N LEU A 256 27.86 47.77 17.00
CA LEU A 256 28.05 46.68 16.03
C LEU A 256 28.01 45.30 16.70
N ASP A 257 28.45 45.18 17.95
CA ASP A 257 28.30 43.96 18.75
C ASP A 257 26.81 43.67 19.04
N ALA A 258 26.05 44.66 19.52
CA ALA A 258 24.60 44.53 19.68
C ALA A 258 23.88 44.22 18.35
N GLN A 259 24.32 44.81 17.23
CA GLN A 259 23.78 44.48 15.91
C GLN A 259 24.08 43.03 15.51
N ALA A 260 25.28 42.51 15.82
CA ALA A 260 25.62 41.11 15.57
C ALA A 260 24.79 40.14 16.42
N GLU A 261 24.55 40.45 17.69
CA GLU A 261 23.69 39.65 18.57
C GLU A 261 22.23 39.61 18.08
N ALA A 262 21.66 40.77 17.74
CA ALA A 262 20.33 40.84 17.14
C ALA A 262 20.24 40.04 15.82
N THR A 263 21.29 40.10 14.98
CA THR A 263 21.35 39.34 13.71
C THR A 263 21.42 37.83 13.94
N ARG A 264 22.10 37.36 15.00
CA ARG A 264 22.11 35.93 15.39
C ARG A 264 20.74 35.49 15.91
N ALA A 265 20.12 36.27 16.80
CA ALA A 265 18.80 35.97 17.34
C ALA A 265 17.73 35.91 16.22
N GLU A 266 17.82 36.83 15.24
CA GLU A 266 16.96 36.86 14.05
C GLU A 266 17.18 35.62 13.16
N ARG A 267 18.43 35.23 12.87
CA ARG A 267 18.76 33.98 12.18
C ARG A 267 18.13 32.78 12.90
N ASP A 268 18.32 32.69 14.21
CA ASP A 268 17.85 31.57 15.02
C ASP A 268 16.32 31.54 15.12
N ARG A 269 15.63 32.68 15.01
CA ARG A 269 14.18 32.74 14.81
C ARG A 269 13.80 32.22 13.41
N ARG A 270 14.43 32.73 12.35
CA ARG A 270 14.07 32.39 10.98
C ARG A 270 14.33 30.93 10.62
N CYS A 271 15.39 30.30 11.15
CA CYS A 271 15.60 28.87 11.00
C CYS A 271 14.48 28.05 11.66
N ARG A 272 14.05 28.42 12.86
CA ARG A 272 12.90 27.76 13.54
C ARG A 272 11.57 27.95 12.80
N GLU A 273 11.35 29.12 12.19
CA GLU A 273 10.18 29.34 11.31
C GLU A 273 10.20 28.38 10.11
N ILE A 274 11.33 28.25 9.42
CA ILE A 274 11.49 27.35 8.26
C ILE A 274 11.31 25.87 8.68
N GLU A 275 11.86 25.47 9.83
CA GLU A 275 11.71 24.12 10.39
C GLU A 275 10.26 23.80 10.76
N GLU A 276 9.53 24.73 11.39
CA GLU A 276 8.13 24.56 11.77
C GLU A 276 7.19 24.60 10.55
N GLU A 277 7.53 25.37 9.51
CA GLU A 277 6.82 25.41 8.21
C GLU A 277 6.94 24.08 7.44
N HIS A 278 8.09 23.42 7.54
CA HIS A 278 8.36 22.09 6.98
C HIS A 278 8.09 20.94 7.96
N ARG A 279 7.52 21.23 9.14
CA ARG A 279 7.22 20.21 10.13
C ARG A 279 6.07 19.35 9.62
N PRO A 280 6.29 18.05 9.40
CA PRO A 280 5.27 17.18 8.88
C PRO A 280 4.14 16.99 9.91
N ARG A 281 2.91 16.93 9.40
CA ARG A 281 1.68 16.71 10.17
C ARG A 281 0.67 15.98 9.30
N HIS A 282 -0.23 15.25 9.96
CA HIS A 282 -1.45 14.75 9.35
C HIS A 282 -2.66 15.01 10.26
N GLU A 283 -3.85 14.99 9.66
CA GLU A 283 -5.13 15.02 10.36
C GLU A 283 -6.03 13.91 9.79
N LEU A 284 -6.56 13.06 10.66
CA LEU A 284 -7.56 12.06 10.31
C LEU A 284 -8.97 12.62 10.50
N ARG A 285 -9.73 12.73 9.41
CA ARG A 285 -11.18 12.99 9.45
C ARG A 285 -11.95 11.72 9.05
N PRO A 286 -12.46 10.92 10.00
CA PRO A 286 -13.31 9.77 9.71
C PRO A 286 -14.55 10.21 8.93
N PHE A 287 -14.90 9.48 7.88
CA PHE A 287 -16.13 9.70 7.11
C PHE A 287 -16.91 8.40 6.86
N ARG A 288 -16.35 7.22 7.14
CA ARG A 288 -17.03 5.93 6.93
C ARG A 288 -16.91 5.03 8.16
N LEU A 289 -18.04 4.47 8.57
CA LEU A 289 -18.14 3.47 9.65
C LEU A 289 -19.24 2.47 9.32
N ARG A 290 -18.88 1.33 8.71
CA ARG A 290 -19.84 0.29 8.29
C ARG A 290 -19.57 -1.05 8.97
N LEU A 291 -20.64 -1.70 9.43
CA LEU A 291 -20.61 -3.07 9.95
C LEU A 291 -21.17 -4.05 8.91
N GLU A 292 -20.27 -4.71 8.18
CA GLU A 292 -20.59 -5.58 7.05
C GLU A 292 -20.50 -7.06 7.47
N HIS A 293 -21.59 -7.82 7.28
CA HIS A 293 -21.69 -9.22 7.70
C HIS A 293 -21.44 -10.17 6.54
N LEU A 294 -20.37 -10.96 6.62
CA LEU A 294 -19.90 -11.87 5.58
C LEU A 294 -20.34 -13.32 5.86
N PRO A 295 -20.94 -14.05 4.88
CA PRO A 295 -21.12 -15.49 4.96
C PRO A 295 -19.83 -16.25 5.33
N ALA A 296 -19.91 -17.05 6.38
CA ALA A 296 -18.79 -17.78 6.96
C ALA A 296 -19.24 -19.15 7.53
N PHE A 297 -18.29 -20.05 7.78
CA PHE A 297 -18.56 -21.32 8.45
C PHE A 297 -17.70 -21.45 9.69
N VAL A 298 -18.33 -21.56 10.86
CA VAL A 298 -17.63 -21.85 12.12
C VAL A 298 -17.39 -23.35 12.20
N LEU A 299 -16.12 -23.76 12.23
CA LEU A 299 -15.67 -25.11 12.48
C LEU A 299 -15.26 -25.23 13.96
N PRO A 300 -16.00 -26.00 14.79
CA PRO A 300 -15.51 -26.43 16.09
C PRO A 300 -14.26 -27.31 15.88
N ALA A 301 -13.15 -26.96 16.53
CA ALA A 301 -11.85 -27.59 16.33
C ALA A 301 -11.16 -27.93 17.67
N GLU A 302 -10.27 -28.91 17.64
CA GLU A 302 -9.40 -29.29 18.77
C GLU A 302 -7.94 -29.20 18.33
N VAL A 303 -7.08 -28.60 19.16
CA VAL A 303 -5.64 -28.85 19.08
C VAL A 303 -5.28 -30.04 19.96
N ARG A 304 -4.66 -31.06 19.37
CA ARG A 304 -4.20 -32.26 20.07
C ARG A 304 -2.69 -32.26 20.28
N ARG A 305 -2.27 -32.46 21.53
CA ARG A 305 -0.87 -32.73 21.91
C ARG A 305 -0.83 -33.97 22.80
N GLY A 306 -0.42 -35.10 22.22
CA GLY A 306 -0.50 -36.41 22.89
C GLY A 306 -1.95 -36.77 23.24
N SER A 307 -2.22 -37.03 24.53
CA SER A 307 -3.57 -37.29 25.05
C SER A 307 -4.38 -36.03 25.38
N ARG A 308 -3.77 -34.83 25.35
CA ARG A 308 -4.46 -33.57 25.63
C ARG A 308 -5.16 -33.02 24.39
N ARG A 309 -6.31 -32.37 24.62
CA ARG A 309 -7.18 -31.72 23.65
C ARG A 309 -7.49 -30.31 24.15
N PHE A 310 -7.36 -29.32 23.27
CA PHE A 310 -7.68 -27.92 23.56
C PHE A 310 -8.68 -27.44 22.51
N GLY A 311 -9.95 -27.25 22.92
CA GLY A 311 -11.02 -26.83 22.02
C GLY A 311 -10.97 -25.34 21.69
N PHE A 312 -11.30 -24.99 20.44
CA PHE A 312 -11.43 -23.62 19.95
C PHE A 312 -12.32 -23.57 18.69
N GLU A 313 -12.75 -22.38 18.27
CA GLU A 313 -13.52 -22.19 17.03
C GLU A 313 -12.62 -21.62 15.91
N LEU A 314 -12.72 -22.17 14.70
CA LEU A 314 -12.13 -21.62 13.48
C LEU A 314 -13.23 -21.06 12.58
N THR A 315 -13.08 -19.85 12.05
CA THR A 315 -14.10 -19.23 11.17
C THR A 315 -13.62 -19.21 9.72
N TRP A 316 -14.14 -20.11 8.89
CA TRP A 316 -13.82 -20.19 7.45
C TRP A 316 -14.61 -19.15 6.64
N VAL A 317 -13.94 -18.49 5.70
CA VAL A 317 -14.51 -17.46 4.83
C VAL A 317 -14.50 -17.94 3.37
N PRO A 318 -15.63 -18.44 2.84
CA PRO A 318 -15.71 -19.01 1.49
C PRO A 318 -15.31 -18.06 0.37
N ALA A 319 -15.63 -16.77 0.50
CA ALA A 319 -15.34 -15.75 -0.51
C ALA A 319 -13.84 -15.52 -0.73
N ALA A 320 -13.02 -15.76 0.30
CA ALA A 320 -11.58 -15.55 0.31
C ALA A 320 -10.79 -16.87 0.23
N GLY A 321 -11.40 -17.99 0.61
CA GLY A 321 -10.74 -19.31 0.62
C GLY A 321 -9.74 -19.48 1.77
N GLU A 322 -9.99 -18.84 2.90
CA GLU A 322 -9.11 -18.82 4.07
C GLU A 322 -9.91 -18.76 5.39
N PHE A 323 -9.23 -18.91 6.52
CA PHE A 323 -9.81 -18.67 7.84
C PHE A 323 -9.64 -17.20 8.24
N ALA A 324 -10.64 -16.64 8.91
CA ALA A 324 -10.50 -15.38 9.62
C ALA A 324 -9.39 -15.49 10.69
N PRO A 325 -8.71 -14.37 11.04
CA PRO A 325 -7.56 -14.42 11.93
C PRO A 325 -7.89 -15.04 13.30
N VAL A 326 -6.96 -15.87 13.80
CA VAL A 326 -7.11 -16.61 15.07
C VAL A 326 -6.32 -15.89 16.16
N ARG A 327 -6.91 -15.76 17.34
CA ARG A 327 -6.30 -15.14 18.51
C ARG A 327 -5.85 -16.16 19.55
N CYS A 328 -4.88 -15.78 20.36
CA CYS A 328 -4.47 -16.53 21.55
C CYS A 328 -5.64 -16.62 22.55
N PRO A 329 -6.14 -17.83 22.91
CA PRO A 329 -7.26 -17.96 23.84
C PRO A 329 -6.92 -17.56 25.30
N ALA A 330 -5.68 -17.19 25.60
CA ALA A 330 -5.22 -16.82 26.94
C ALA A 330 -4.92 -15.32 27.14
N CYS A 331 -4.61 -14.57 26.08
CA CYS A 331 -4.33 -13.12 26.15
C CYS A 331 -4.85 -12.32 24.95
N ASP A 332 -5.61 -12.97 24.08
CA ASP A 332 -6.18 -12.40 22.85
C ASP A 332 -5.14 -11.94 21.80
N ALA A 333 -3.84 -12.09 22.04
CA ALA A 333 -2.80 -11.65 21.09
C ALA A 333 -2.88 -12.35 19.71
N PRO A 334 -2.56 -11.64 18.61
CA PRO A 334 -2.61 -12.12 17.23
C PRO A 334 -1.39 -13.00 16.83
N GLU A 335 -0.97 -13.87 17.74
CA GLU A 335 0.30 -14.60 17.67
C GLU A 335 0.08 -16.10 17.35
N PRO A 336 1.06 -16.78 16.71
CA PRO A 336 0.99 -18.22 16.46
C PRO A 336 0.69 -19.02 17.73
N LEU A 337 -0.20 -20.01 17.60
CA LEU A 337 -0.63 -20.83 18.73
C LEU A 337 0.40 -21.90 19.05
N VAL A 338 0.68 -22.08 20.34
CA VAL A 338 1.56 -23.10 20.90
C VAL A 338 0.73 -23.97 21.84
N ALA A 339 0.64 -25.26 21.53
CA ALA A 339 0.03 -26.23 22.43
C ALA A 339 1.08 -26.70 23.46
N THR A 340 0.94 -26.38 24.74
CA THR A 340 1.80 -26.94 25.80
C THR A 340 1.22 -28.24 26.35
N ARG A 341 1.86 -28.81 27.39
CA ARG A 341 1.32 -29.95 28.14
C ARG A 341 0.02 -29.60 28.89
N GLU A 342 -0.23 -28.32 29.13
CA GLU A 342 -1.25 -27.84 30.07
C GLU A 342 -2.25 -26.84 29.47
N ARG A 343 -1.83 -26.03 28.47
CA ARG A 343 -2.67 -25.00 27.84
C ARG A 343 -2.34 -24.78 26.37
N LEU A 344 -3.31 -24.25 25.63
CA LEU A 344 -3.11 -23.62 24.33
C LEU A 344 -2.95 -22.11 24.54
N GLY A 345 -1.99 -21.47 23.87
CA GLY A 345 -1.77 -20.03 23.94
C GLY A 345 -0.62 -19.60 23.02
N CYS A 346 -0.33 -18.32 22.90
CA CYS A 346 0.82 -17.84 22.12
C CYS A 346 2.15 -18.05 22.85
N HIS A 347 3.26 -17.88 22.14
CA HIS A 347 4.62 -17.92 22.69
C HIS A 347 4.77 -17.18 24.03
N ALA A 348 4.34 -15.92 24.12
CA ALA A 348 4.40 -15.14 25.36
C ALA A 348 3.56 -15.74 26.50
N CYS A 349 2.38 -16.27 26.21
CA CYS A 349 1.55 -16.97 27.19
C CYS A 349 2.05 -18.38 27.56
N THR A 350 2.90 -18.98 26.75
CA THR A 350 3.41 -20.34 26.96
C THR A 350 4.86 -20.39 27.43
N ALA A 351 5.58 -19.27 27.36
CA ALA A 351 6.88 -19.11 27.96
C ALA A 351 6.81 -19.50 29.44
N PRO A 352 7.77 -20.31 29.95
CA PRO A 352 7.83 -20.59 31.36
C PRO A 352 8.04 -19.28 32.11
N SER A 353 7.19 -19.00 33.09
CA SER A 353 7.32 -17.87 34.01
C SER A 353 8.48 -18.12 34.98
N GLY A 354 9.69 -18.21 34.43
CA GLY A 354 10.91 -18.59 35.12
C GLY A 354 11.35 -17.48 36.07
N SER A 355 11.39 -17.80 37.36
CA SER A 355 12.07 -17.06 38.43
C SER A 355 11.94 -15.53 38.37
N ALA A 356 11.05 -14.98 39.17
CA ALA A 356 11.19 -13.59 39.60
C ALA A 356 12.63 -13.36 40.10
N PRO A 357 13.33 -12.29 39.67
CA PRO A 357 14.57 -11.90 40.31
C PRO A 357 14.24 -11.66 41.79
N ARG A 358 14.86 -12.44 42.68
CA ARG A 358 14.74 -12.20 44.13
C ARG A 358 15.36 -10.84 44.41
N ALA A 359 14.51 -9.81 44.49
CA ALA A 359 14.86 -8.51 45.01
C ALA A 359 15.52 -8.71 46.38
N GLY A 360 16.70 -8.13 46.55
CA GLY A 360 17.50 -8.34 47.75
C GLY A 360 16.78 -7.81 48.98
N VAL A 361 16.45 -8.70 49.92
CA VAL A 361 16.22 -8.34 51.31
C VAL A 361 17.34 -8.97 52.13
N ALA A 362 18.26 -8.14 52.59
CA ALA A 362 19.31 -8.55 53.50
C ALA A 362 18.72 -8.75 54.90
N ALA A 363 18.97 -9.92 55.50
CA ALA A 363 18.80 -10.16 56.94
C ALA A 363 19.87 -11.17 57.41
N PRO A 364 20.33 -11.10 58.68
CA PRO A 364 21.72 -11.41 58.98
C PRO A 364 22.00 -12.83 59.50
N SER A 365 23.31 -13.11 59.57
CA SER A 365 23.98 -14.30 60.09
C SER A 365 23.44 -14.93 61.39
N LYS A 366 23.54 -16.26 61.48
CA LYS A 366 24.42 -16.98 62.44
C LYS A 366 24.52 -18.49 62.14
N SER A 367 25.76 -18.99 62.03
CA SER A 367 26.33 -20.11 62.81
C SER A 367 25.38 -21.28 63.15
N SER A 368 25.59 -22.56 62.80
CA SER A 368 26.82 -23.39 62.68
C SER A 368 26.38 -24.84 62.32
N ARG A 369 27.19 -25.90 62.06
CA ARG A 369 28.65 -26.19 62.16
C ARG A 369 28.99 -27.46 61.32
N SER A 370 30.24 -27.56 60.85
CA SER A 370 31.02 -28.81 60.60
C SER A 370 30.53 -29.93 59.65
N SER A 371 31.24 -30.11 58.53
CA SER A 371 32.21 -31.23 58.28
C SER A 371 32.67 -31.18 56.80
N MET A 372 33.91 -30.75 56.52
CA MET A 372 35.17 -31.52 56.43
C MET A 372 35.41 -32.28 55.11
N SER A 373 36.61 -32.07 54.56
CA SER A 373 37.34 -32.95 53.61
C SER A 373 36.85 -33.06 52.15
N THR A 374 37.70 -33.15 51.12
CA THR A 374 39.15 -32.84 50.94
C THR A 374 39.49 -32.99 49.44
N ARG A 375 40.38 -32.15 48.89
CA ARG A 375 41.14 -32.34 47.62
C ARG A 375 40.27 -32.46 46.33
N GLY A 376 40.69 -32.02 45.14
CA GLY A 376 41.96 -31.44 44.70
C GLY A 376 42.66 -32.32 43.66
N SER A 377 42.74 -31.81 42.41
CA SER A 377 43.62 -32.28 41.31
C SER A 377 43.24 -33.64 40.65
N THR A 378 43.57 -33.98 39.40
CA THR A 378 43.98 -33.30 38.13
C THR A 378 44.07 -34.38 37.02
N SER A 379 44.07 -34.01 35.72
CA SER A 379 44.62 -34.79 34.55
C SER A 379 44.03 -36.20 34.28
N SER A 380 44.19 -36.89 33.14
CA SER A 380 44.75 -36.65 31.78
C SER A 380 43.97 -37.59 30.80
N GLU A 381 43.65 -37.23 29.55
CA GLU A 381 44.41 -37.44 28.29
C GLU A 381 44.63 -38.88 27.75
N ALA A 382 44.55 -38.96 26.40
CA ALA A 382 45.35 -39.78 25.46
C ALA A 382 44.98 -41.24 25.08
N GLY A 383 45.32 -41.59 23.83
CA GLY A 383 45.37 -42.95 23.22
C GLY A 383 44.06 -43.41 22.55
N ALA A 384 43.83 -43.46 21.24
CA ALA A 384 44.63 -43.73 20.02
C ALA A 384 44.72 -45.23 19.60
N ASP A 385 44.70 -45.44 18.27
CA ASP A 385 45.16 -46.63 17.50
C ASP A 385 44.31 -47.94 17.53
N HIS A 386 44.24 -48.80 16.48
CA HIS A 386 44.73 -48.79 15.08
C HIS A 386 43.86 -49.77 14.22
N GLU A 387 43.67 -49.51 12.91
CA GLU A 387 43.75 -50.40 11.70
C GLU A 387 43.41 -51.94 11.68
N SER A 388 43.20 -52.66 10.54
CA SER A 388 43.31 -52.43 9.07
C SER A 388 42.69 -53.58 8.20
N LEU A 389 42.77 -53.44 6.85
CA LEU A 389 42.64 -54.45 5.74
C LEU A 389 41.19 -54.84 5.32
N GLY A 390 40.76 -54.83 4.04
CA GLY A 390 41.31 -54.53 2.70
C GLY A 390 40.16 -54.58 1.63
N ARG A 391 40.27 -54.91 0.31
CA ARG A 391 41.38 -55.19 -0.63
C ARG A 391 40.80 -55.35 -2.09
N ARG A 392 41.43 -54.80 -3.16
CA ARG A 392 41.21 -55.05 -4.64
C ARG A 392 39.90 -54.54 -5.29
N ARG A 393 39.73 -54.30 -6.61
CA ARG A 393 40.50 -53.96 -7.85
C ARG A 393 39.49 -54.12 -9.03
N HIS A 394 39.47 -53.25 -10.04
CA HIS A 394 39.56 -53.57 -11.51
C HIS A 394 39.26 -52.35 -12.40
N ALA A 395 39.64 -52.42 -13.68
CA ALA A 395 39.69 -51.29 -14.63
C ALA A 395 39.25 -51.72 -16.06
N HIS A 396 39.39 -50.80 -17.04
CA HIS A 396 39.13 -50.93 -18.49
C HIS A 396 37.64 -50.74 -18.91
N ALA A 397 37.29 -50.25 -20.12
CA ALA A 397 38.08 -49.86 -21.30
C ALA A 397 37.44 -48.71 -22.12
N VAL A 398 38.20 -48.14 -23.06
CA VAL A 398 37.77 -47.21 -24.14
C VAL A 398 37.88 -47.96 -25.49
N PRO A 399 36.92 -47.81 -26.42
CA PRO A 399 37.18 -47.09 -27.69
C PRO A 399 35.95 -46.28 -28.19
N ALA A 400 35.96 -45.44 -29.23
CA ALA A 400 36.92 -44.55 -29.90
C ALA A 400 36.29 -44.14 -31.25
N ARG A 401 36.39 -42.85 -31.64
CA ARG A 401 36.23 -42.28 -33.00
C ARG A 401 34.91 -42.51 -33.79
N ARG A 402 34.28 -41.41 -34.23
CA ARG A 402 34.57 -40.78 -35.56
C ARG A 402 34.01 -39.35 -35.65
N VAL A 403 34.79 -38.50 -36.32
CA VAL A 403 34.54 -37.15 -36.87
C VAL A 403 34.88 -37.32 -38.36
N PRO A 404 34.09 -36.81 -39.34
CA PRO A 404 33.99 -35.37 -39.66
C PRO A 404 32.57 -34.97 -40.18
N ASP A 405 32.24 -33.77 -40.71
CA ASP A 405 32.96 -32.58 -41.21
C ASP A 405 32.15 -31.29 -40.91
N GLU A 406 32.79 -30.11 -40.93
CA GLU A 406 32.10 -28.82 -41.18
C GLU A 406 32.02 -28.55 -42.69
N PRO A 407 31.00 -27.81 -43.17
CA PRO A 407 31.36 -26.46 -43.64
C PRO A 407 30.34 -25.34 -43.37
N ARG A 408 30.85 -24.11 -43.41
CA ARG A 408 30.17 -22.80 -43.26
C ARG A 408 28.97 -22.59 -44.21
N ALA A 409 27.90 -21.96 -43.72
CA ALA A 409 27.14 -20.92 -44.44
C ALA A 409 26.23 -20.08 -43.50
N ARG A 410 25.96 -18.82 -43.87
CA ARG A 410 24.93 -17.94 -43.26
C ARG A 410 23.60 -18.02 -44.09
N PRO A 411 22.63 -17.07 -44.03
CA PRO A 411 21.43 -17.20 -43.20
C PRO A 411 20.09 -17.04 -43.98
N ASN A 412 18.97 -17.66 -43.54
CA ASN A 412 17.62 -17.02 -43.59
C ASN A 412 16.42 -17.84 -43.03
N ARG A 413 15.60 -17.14 -42.23
CA ARG A 413 14.14 -16.89 -42.37
C ARG A 413 13.17 -18.02 -42.84
N SER A 414 12.30 -18.44 -41.90
CA SER A 414 10.92 -18.98 -42.07
C SER A 414 10.80 -20.42 -42.65
N GLN A 415 9.75 -21.24 -42.41
CA GLN A 415 8.39 -21.05 -41.86
C GLN A 415 7.96 -22.17 -40.85
N PHE A 416 6.69 -22.17 -40.42
CA PHE A 416 6.00 -23.09 -39.48
C PHE A 416 5.96 -24.57 -39.91
N THR A 417 5.95 -25.50 -38.94
CA THR A 417 4.79 -26.38 -38.57
C THR A 417 5.19 -27.43 -37.50
N GLY A 418 4.22 -27.91 -36.67
CA GLY A 418 4.42 -29.04 -35.74
C GLY A 418 3.93 -28.79 -34.29
N SER A 419 2.94 -29.57 -33.84
CA SER A 419 2.31 -29.47 -32.51
C SER A 419 2.92 -30.48 -31.49
N PRO A 420 2.31 -30.74 -30.32
CA PRO A 420 2.76 -30.16 -29.05
C PRO A 420 3.39 -31.19 -28.10
N SER A 421 4.67 -31.04 -27.75
CA SER A 421 5.28 -31.88 -26.71
C SER A 421 4.96 -31.36 -25.31
N ALA A 422 4.27 -32.17 -24.51
CA ALA A 422 4.15 -31.96 -23.08
C ALA A 422 5.53 -32.03 -22.39
N ASN A 423 5.66 -31.36 -21.23
CA ASN A 423 6.84 -31.20 -20.37
C ASN A 423 7.72 -29.94 -20.60
N ALA A 424 7.16 -28.75 -20.29
CA ALA A 424 7.94 -27.54 -20.02
C ALA A 424 7.55 -26.94 -18.66
N ARG A 425 8.48 -27.08 -17.71
CA ARG A 425 8.41 -26.72 -16.29
C ARG A 425 8.03 -25.25 -16.02
N LEU A 426 7.33 -25.05 -14.90
CA LEU A 426 7.15 -23.80 -14.13
C LEU A 426 8.16 -22.65 -14.44
N PRO A 427 7.68 -21.45 -14.83
CA PRO A 427 8.48 -20.24 -14.87
C PRO A 427 8.16 -19.30 -13.69
N SER A 428 8.76 -19.54 -12.53
CA SER A 428 8.91 -18.52 -11.47
C SER A 428 10.38 -18.28 -11.11
N ARG A 429 11.24 -18.28 -12.13
CA ARG A 429 12.63 -17.83 -11.99
C ARG A 429 12.60 -16.31 -11.76
N ARG A 430 12.80 -15.90 -10.50
CA ARG A 430 12.79 -14.50 -10.07
C ARG A 430 13.66 -13.65 -10.99
N SER A 431 13.11 -12.56 -11.54
CA SER A 431 13.94 -11.53 -12.18
C SER A 431 14.74 -10.82 -11.10
N SER A 432 16.04 -10.59 -11.34
CA SER A 432 16.85 -9.80 -10.41
C SER A 432 16.51 -8.30 -10.52
N PRO A 433 16.80 -7.48 -9.51
CA PRO A 433 16.62 -6.02 -9.59
C PRO A 433 17.29 -5.40 -10.83
N ALA A 434 18.50 -5.87 -11.18
CA ALA A 434 19.21 -5.45 -12.38
C ALA A 434 18.58 -5.92 -13.71
N GLN A 435 17.69 -6.93 -13.69
CA GLN A 435 16.87 -7.33 -14.84
C GLN A 435 15.59 -6.49 -14.93
N VAL A 436 14.94 -6.20 -13.79
CA VAL A 436 13.78 -5.30 -13.70
C VAL A 436 14.15 -3.91 -14.21
N ASN A 437 15.23 -3.31 -13.69
CA ASN A 437 15.69 -1.97 -14.06
C ASN A 437 15.94 -1.85 -15.59
N ARG A 438 16.70 -2.80 -16.18
CA ARG A 438 16.95 -2.86 -17.62
C ARG A 438 15.67 -3.06 -18.44
N THR A 439 14.69 -3.78 -17.91
CA THR A 439 13.42 -4.04 -18.60
C THR A 439 12.55 -2.79 -18.62
N GLY A 440 12.38 -2.10 -17.49
CA GLY A 440 11.60 -0.86 -17.39
C GLY A 440 12.19 0.28 -18.22
N ASN A 441 13.52 0.49 -18.14
CA ASN A 441 14.20 1.51 -18.95
C ASN A 441 13.99 1.23 -20.44
N LYS A 442 14.22 -0.02 -20.89
CA LYS A 442 13.99 -0.41 -22.29
C LYS A 442 12.52 -0.27 -22.72
N LEU A 443 11.58 -0.49 -21.81
CA LEU A 443 10.16 -0.33 -22.07
C LEU A 443 9.78 1.14 -22.25
N ALA A 444 10.30 2.02 -21.39
CA ALA A 444 10.10 3.46 -21.46
C ALA A 444 10.71 4.07 -22.73
N PHE A 445 11.96 3.75 -23.05
CA PHE A 445 12.59 4.21 -24.30
C PHE A 445 11.78 3.76 -25.52
N ALA A 446 11.37 2.48 -25.59
CA ALA A 446 10.59 1.99 -26.72
C ALA A 446 9.18 2.63 -26.82
N LEU A 447 8.57 2.94 -25.68
CA LEU A 447 7.27 3.62 -25.61
C LEU A 447 7.38 5.07 -26.12
N TRP A 448 8.33 5.83 -25.60
CA TRP A 448 8.51 7.23 -25.98
C TRP A 448 9.06 7.39 -27.39
N ASP A 449 9.93 6.49 -27.87
CA ASP A 449 10.31 6.39 -29.28
C ASP A 449 9.09 6.10 -30.18
N CYS A 450 8.21 5.20 -29.77
CA CYS A 450 6.96 4.95 -30.49
C CYS A 450 6.05 6.19 -30.55
N VAL A 451 6.01 7.00 -29.49
CA VAL A 451 5.26 8.27 -29.43
C VAL A 451 5.92 9.37 -30.28
N ALA A 452 7.25 9.50 -30.21
CA ALA A 452 8.06 10.46 -30.98
C ALA A 452 7.85 10.28 -32.49
N ASN A 453 7.85 9.04 -32.96
CA ASN A 453 7.58 8.67 -34.35
C ASN A 453 6.09 8.75 -34.74
N GLY A 454 5.23 9.37 -33.90
CA GLY A 454 3.79 9.47 -34.12
C GLY A 454 3.07 8.11 -34.17
N GLY A 455 3.67 7.04 -33.65
CA GLY A 455 3.14 5.69 -33.65
C GLY A 455 2.06 5.48 -32.59
N ARG A 456 1.45 4.29 -32.60
CA ARG A 456 0.56 3.82 -31.51
C ARG A 456 1.21 2.65 -30.81
N TRP A 457 1.36 2.73 -29.49
CA TRP A 457 1.93 1.64 -28.71
C TRP A 457 1.17 0.31 -28.94
N PRO A 458 1.86 -0.82 -29.14
CA PRO A 458 1.21 -2.08 -29.51
C PRO A 458 0.18 -2.55 -28.48
N ARG A 459 -1.01 -2.94 -28.94
CA ARG A 459 -2.12 -3.36 -28.07
C ARG A 459 -1.77 -4.54 -27.15
N GLN A 460 -0.79 -5.37 -27.51
CA GLN A 460 -0.28 -6.51 -26.72
C GLN A 460 0.77 -6.11 -25.66
N LYS A 461 1.26 -4.86 -25.69
CA LYS A 461 2.14 -4.24 -24.69
C LYS A 461 1.40 -3.23 -23.79
N THR A 462 0.08 -3.12 -23.94
CA THR A 462 -0.80 -2.35 -23.05
C THR A 462 -1.70 -3.31 -22.30
N VAL A 463 -1.98 -2.99 -21.04
CA VAL A 463 -2.97 -3.69 -20.24
C VAL A 463 -4.37 -3.45 -20.82
N ARG A 464 -5.25 -4.46 -20.74
CA ARG A 464 -6.53 -4.46 -21.49
C ARG A 464 -7.46 -3.33 -21.07
N ASP A 465 -7.51 -3.05 -19.77
CA ASP A 465 -8.49 -2.17 -19.13
C ASP A 465 -7.75 -1.23 -18.15
N SER A 466 -6.81 -0.44 -18.66
CA SER A 466 -5.93 0.44 -17.88
C SER A 466 -5.97 1.91 -18.31
N PRO A 467 -5.46 2.85 -17.49
CA PRO A 467 -5.42 4.28 -17.83
C PRO A 467 -4.74 4.57 -19.17
N LEU A 468 -3.59 3.93 -19.47
CA LEU A 468 -2.94 4.07 -20.77
C LEU A 468 -3.83 3.60 -21.93
N ARG A 469 -4.69 2.60 -21.71
CA ARG A 469 -5.65 2.16 -22.72
C ARG A 469 -6.79 3.16 -22.93
N ALA A 470 -7.23 3.85 -21.88
CA ALA A 470 -8.19 4.95 -21.98
C ALA A 470 -7.58 6.14 -22.74
N LEU A 471 -6.36 6.56 -22.39
CA LEU A 471 -5.61 7.62 -23.10
C LEU A 471 -5.50 7.34 -24.61
N TYR A 472 -5.13 6.11 -24.99
CA TYR A 472 -5.09 5.69 -26.41
C TYR A 472 -6.45 5.52 -27.09
N ARG A 473 -7.58 5.59 -26.36
CA ARG A 473 -8.95 5.62 -26.91
C ARG A 473 -9.42 7.07 -27.10
N LEU A 474 -9.25 7.91 -26.07
CA LEU A 474 -9.70 9.30 -26.03
C LEU A 474 -8.86 10.19 -26.96
N TYR A 475 -7.54 10.10 -26.87
CA TYR A 475 -6.60 11.05 -27.47
C TYR A 475 -5.74 10.47 -28.60
N GLY A 476 -6.09 9.28 -29.09
CA GLY A 476 -5.37 8.61 -30.17
C GLY A 476 -3.88 8.42 -29.86
N ARG A 477 -3.00 8.80 -30.81
CA ARG A 477 -1.53 8.61 -30.71
C ARG A 477 -0.87 9.56 -29.70
N ALA A 478 -1.46 10.74 -29.47
CA ALA A 478 -0.93 11.78 -28.58
C ALA A 478 -1.27 11.56 -27.09
N GLY A 479 -2.11 10.56 -26.75
CA GLY A 479 -2.55 10.32 -25.36
C GLY A 479 -1.44 10.29 -24.30
N PRO A 480 -0.28 9.64 -24.51
CA PRO A 480 0.85 9.69 -23.57
C PRO A 480 1.42 11.10 -23.32
N LEU A 481 1.37 11.99 -24.32
CA LEU A 481 1.90 13.36 -24.22
C LEU A 481 0.96 14.24 -23.36
N TYR A 482 -0.34 14.17 -23.61
CA TYR A 482 -1.33 14.85 -22.77
C TYR A 482 -1.34 14.34 -21.33
N ALA A 483 -1.12 13.03 -21.14
CA ALA A 483 -1.02 12.43 -19.81
C ALA A 483 0.13 12.96 -18.95
N ILE A 484 1.13 13.63 -19.55
CA ILE A 484 2.24 14.26 -18.83
C ILE A 484 2.23 15.80 -18.96
N GLY A 485 1.16 16.39 -19.50
CA GLY A 485 0.97 17.84 -19.61
C GLY A 485 1.60 18.51 -20.84
N VAL A 486 2.05 17.76 -21.86
CA VAL A 486 2.55 18.36 -23.11
C VAL A 486 1.37 18.97 -23.89
N PRO A 487 1.46 20.23 -24.37
CA PRO A 487 0.37 20.88 -25.09
C PRO A 487 0.13 20.25 -26.48
N PRO A 488 -1.06 20.45 -27.08
CA PRO A 488 -1.35 20.02 -28.46
C PRO A 488 -0.31 20.53 -29.46
N GLY A 489 0.18 19.62 -30.31
CA GLY A 489 1.23 19.92 -31.29
C GLY A 489 2.67 19.71 -30.78
N GLY A 490 2.87 19.50 -29.47
CA GLY A 490 4.18 19.13 -28.93
C GLY A 490 4.66 17.74 -29.40
N TYR A 491 5.96 17.61 -29.62
CA TYR A 491 6.63 16.37 -30.01
C TYR A 491 7.83 16.08 -29.09
N VAL A 492 8.22 14.81 -28.96
CA VAL A 492 9.36 14.39 -28.13
C VAL A 492 10.68 14.75 -28.82
N GLU A 493 11.49 15.56 -28.16
CA GLU A 493 12.88 15.89 -28.57
C GLU A 493 13.89 14.94 -27.93
N GLU A 494 13.79 14.77 -26.60
CA GLU A 494 14.74 14.00 -25.78
C GLU A 494 13.98 13.23 -24.71
N MET A 495 14.55 12.13 -24.21
CA MET A 495 13.95 11.33 -23.14
C MET A 495 15.00 10.71 -22.22
N ALA A 496 14.70 10.65 -20.93
CA ALA A 496 15.48 9.96 -19.91
C ALA A 496 14.58 9.01 -19.10
N ALA A 497 15.11 7.88 -18.64
CA ALA A 497 14.35 6.88 -17.89
C ALA A 497 15.20 6.19 -16.81
N SER A 498 14.65 6.08 -15.60
CA SER A 498 15.21 5.37 -14.45
C SER A 498 14.14 4.50 -13.78
N THR A 499 14.42 3.20 -13.68
CA THR A 499 13.48 2.20 -13.15
C THR A 499 13.84 1.78 -11.73
N PHE A 500 12.86 1.89 -10.84
CA PHE A 500 12.95 1.52 -9.44
C PHE A 500 12.19 0.20 -9.25
N PRO A 501 12.85 -0.89 -8.83
CA PRO A 501 12.18 -2.16 -8.57
C PRO A 501 11.16 -2.00 -7.43
N SER A 502 9.94 -2.49 -7.63
CA SER A 502 8.88 -2.44 -6.62
C SER A 502 8.92 -3.66 -5.68
N LEU A 503 8.32 -3.50 -4.49
CA LEU A 503 8.06 -4.62 -3.58
C LEU A 503 7.15 -5.68 -4.24
N ARG A 504 7.29 -6.95 -3.81
CA ARG A 504 6.67 -8.11 -4.47
C ARG A 504 5.15 -7.96 -4.65
N GLY A 505 4.70 -8.00 -5.91
CA GLY A 505 3.29 -8.04 -6.28
C GLY A 505 2.71 -6.69 -6.72
N ALA A 506 3.40 -5.59 -6.43
CA ALA A 506 3.09 -4.27 -6.96
C ALA A 506 3.55 -4.12 -8.42
N PRO A 507 2.98 -3.17 -9.19
CA PRO A 507 3.54 -2.77 -10.48
C PRO A 507 4.93 -2.15 -10.30
N GLU A 508 5.82 -2.41 -11.26
CA GLU A 508 7.16 -1.81 -11.35
C GLU A 508 7.04 -0.35 -11.81
N LEU A 509 7.88 0.53 -11.27
CA LEU A 509 7.84 1.96 -11.57
C LEU A 509 9.07 2.40 -12.36
N THR A 510 8.85 3.04 -13.49
CA THR A 510 9.88 3.78 -14.23
C THR A 510 9.52 5.24 -14.25
N VAL A 511 10.38 6.10 -13.70
CA VAL A 511 10.24 7.56 -13.79
C VAL A 511 11.27 8.14 -14.75
N GLY A 512 11.03 9.34 -15.24
CA GLY A 512 11.93 9.95 -16.21
C GLY A 512 11.49 11.35 -16.60
N ASN A 513 12.12 11.87 -17.63
CA ASN A 513 11.82 13.17 -18.22
C ASN A 513 11.62 13.00 -19.74
N VAL A 514 10.62 13.67 -20.28
CA VAL A 514 10.43 13.88 -21.73
C VAL A 514 10.63 15.36 -22.01
N LYS A 515 11.52 15.70 -22.93
CA LYS A 515 11.65 17.06 -23.42
C LYS A 515 10.76 17.23 -24.66
N ALA A 516 9.93 18.25 -24.68
CA ALA A 516 9.04 18.56 -25.80
C ALA A 516 8.83 20.07 -25.91
N SER A 517 8.87 20.62 -27.12
CA SER A 517 8.69 22.06 -27.37
C SER A 517 9.60 22.95 -26.48
N GLY A 518 10.85 22.53 -26.27
CA GLY A 518 11.81 23.20 -25.40
C GLY A 518 11.60 23.06 -23.88
N HIS A 519 10.48 22.48 -23.43
CA HIS A 519 10.15 22.27 -22.02
C HIS A 519 10.42 20.83 -21.56
N VAL A 520 10.67 20.64 -20.26
CA VAL A 520 10.93 19.32 -19.66
C VAL A 520 9.70 18.87 -18.88
N TYR A 521 9.12 17.75 -19.31
CA TYR A 521 7.95 17.10 -18.74
C TYR A 521 8.38 15.83 -17.97
N PRO A 522 8.57 15.92 -16.65
CA PRO A 522 8.75 14.74 -15.80
C PRO A 522 7.55 13.79 -15.89
N TYR A 523 7.81 12.49 -15.93
CA TYR A 523 6.79 11.43 -16.04
C TYR A 523 7.04 10.25 -15.12
N ALA A 524 5.96 9.53 -14.81
CA ALA A 524 5.97 8.21 -14.19
C ALA A 524 5.24 7.19 -15.09
N MET A 525 5.75 5.97 -15.18
CA MET A 525 5.22 4.87 -15.97
C MET A 525 5.13 3.60 -15.11
N PHE A 526 3.91 3.09 -14.90
CA PHE A 526 3.68 1.81 -14.22
C PHE A 526 3.59 0.67 -15.23
N TRP A 527 4.33 -0.41 -14.96
CA TRP A 527 4.40 -1.58 -15.83
C TRP A 527 4.59 -2.87 -15.03
N TRP A 528 4.33 -4.02 -15.66
CA TRP A 528 4.50 -5.33 -15.00
C TRP A 528 4.71 -6.45 -16.01
N ILE A 529 5.07 -7.64 -15.52
CA ILE A 529 5.20 -8.85 -16.33
C ILE A 529 3.87 -9.58 -16.40
N ALA A 530 3.16 -9.46 -17.53
CA ALA A 530 1.97 -10.24 -17.84
C ALA A 530 2.31 -11.36 -18.83
N ALA A 531 1.97 -12.62 -18.49
CA ALA A 531 2.27 -13.81 -19.31
C ALA A 531 3.74 -13.87 -19.81
N GLY A 532 4.70 -13.50 -18.94
CA GLY A 532 6.13 -13.49 -19.25
C GLY A 532 6.62 -12.33 -20.12
N LYS A 533 5.78 -11.31 -20.40
CA LYS A 533 6.15 -10.12 -21.19
C LYS A 533 5.88 -8.82 -20.42
N PRO A 534 6.74 -7.79 -20.55
CA PRO A 534 6.48 -6.49 -19.95
C PRO A 534 5.32 -5.78 -20.68
N VAL A 535 4.35 -5.29 -19.91
CA VAL A 535 3.20 -4.52 -20.37
C VAL A 535 3.08 -3.23 -19.57
N VAL A 536 2.70 -2.13 -20.22
CA VAL A 536 2.49 -0.83 -19.57
C VAL A 536 1.01 -0.68 -19.19
N GLY A 537 0.75 -0.29 -17.95
CA GLY A 537 -0.58 0.01 -17.44
C GLY A 537 -0.93 1.49 -17.56
N GLU A 538 -0.01 2.37 -17.18
CA GLU A 538 -0.30 3.79 -16.92
C GLU A 538 0.92 4.67 -17.18
N ILE A 539 0.65 5.93 -17.53
CA ILE A 539 1.59 7.03 -17.69
C ILE A 539 0.93 8.26 -17.04
N MET A 540 1.68 9.03 -16.25
CA MET A 540 1.20 10.23 -15.57
C MET A 540 2.35 11.25 -15.39
N PRO A 541 2.09 12.53 -15.08
CA PRO A 541 3.15 13.50 -14.82
C PRO A 541 3.92 13.11 -13.56
N ALA A 542 5.16 13.58 -13.38
CA ALA A 542 5.89 13.42 -12.12
C ALA A 542 6.32 14.77 -11.52
N PRO A 543 6.47 14.90 -10.19
CA PRO A 543 6.08 13.94 -9.17
C PRO A 543 4.55 13.89 -9.01
N HIS A 544 3.93 12.75 -9.32
CA HIS A 544 2.53 12.50 -8.94
C HIS A 544 2.52 12.05 -7.47
N PRO A 545 1.54 12.47 -6.64
CA PRO A 545 1.45 12.03 -5.25
C PRO A 545 1.31 10.50 -5.08
N LEU A 546 0.92 9.77 -6.15
CA LEU A 546 0.86 8.29 -6.20
C LEU A 546 2.14 7.62 -6.73
N ALA A 547 3.07 8.37 -7.32
CA ALA A 547 4.27 7.84 -7.98
C ALA A 547 5.56 8.35 -7.31
N LEU A 548 5.69 8.05 -6.01
CA LEU A 548 6.96 8.15 -5.31
C LEU A 548 7.73 6.84 -5.53
N PRO A 549 9.02 6.86 -5.89
CA PRO A 549 9.81 5.63 -5.98
C PRO A 549 9.87 4.95 -4.61
N PRO A 550 9.87 3.60 -4.56
CA PRO A 550 10.15 2.89 -3.31
C PRO A 550 11.52 3.33 -2.78
N LEU A 551 11.52 3.82 -1.55
CA LEU A 551 12.72 4.18 -0.80
C LEU A 551 13.33 2.90 -0.20
N ASP A 552 14.07 2.16 -1.02
CA ASP A 552 15.02 1.17 -0.51
C ASP A 552 16.32 1.90 -0.12
N GLY A 553 16.80 1.60 1.09
CA GLY A 553 18.19 1.82 1.53
C GLY A 553 19.00 0.53 1.43
#